data_AF-A0A6N8Y6E4-F1
#
_entry.id   AF-A0A6N8Y6E4-F1
#
_cell.length_a   1.000
_cell.length_b   1.000
_cell.length_c   1.000
_cell.angle_alpha   90.00
_cell.angle_beta   90.00
_cell.angle_gamma   90.00
#
_symmetry.space_group_name_H-M   'P 1'
#
loop_
_entity.id
_entity.type
_entity.pdbx_description
1 polymer ?
#
loop_
_entity_poly.entity_id
_entity_poly.type
_entity_poly.pdbx_seq_one_letter_code
_entity_poly.pdbx_strand_id
1 'polypeptide(L)'
;MSEYPEGLDHAIDHGFYDAVFQRRSRRFGLGMEIEKGPLQYKSKHDPVPLSELEEAILVWTGLGIKNINLSDFPPHVGLDLEMQFTSKTIPALGDVHRTELFYTNDEGLYMIKMHDRRAEDFEGLEKMTRHQRVDRILELFRESKIKLSDGRADLPSKPPGIAAHNLWNVNKPGTTVFMPVTDLSACIINLYFFYMRPDHRFNFVDELHSLRPPGTAHWLEEGFLDKSKRMPLVEAELRFANGYIAEQAFMGQNMVLTLQTLGLGGWLFSGFASMFMLGGTPFHRGLGFRFATPKIQGDTGNPNPVAVGRDDLFQAFCPPYYKDMGEAVEAFNDMKWTNWESHKLPYKDPTGVLAEVERPSRDEIQVVKDICNYVYDTYGRFPAFSDPMFLRFMVQAHHLDLDFYDKYYPPGAYTEAHKNHFARWHPDIPDPFAGG
;
A
#
# COMPACT_ATOMS: atom_id res chain seq x y z
N MET A 1 -3.60 -30.23 22.86
CA MET A 1 -2.90 -29.77 21.65
C MET A 1 -2.80 -28.26 21.75
N SER A 2 -1.66 -27.66 21.40
CA SER A 2 -1.55 -26.19 21.36
C SER A 2 -2.59 -25.63 20.38
N GLU A 3 -3.10 -24.44 20.65
CA GLU A 3 -4.06 -23.76 19.77
C GLU A 3 -3.45 -23.43 18.40
N TYR A 4 -2.12 -23.23 18.36
CA TYR A 4 -1.36 -22.87 17.18
C TYR A 4 -0.34 -23.95 16.77
N PRO A 5 0.01 -24.02 15.47
CA PRO A 5 1.06 -24.89 14.97
C PRO A 5 2.42 -24.56 15.61
N GLU A 6 3.27 -25.57 15.79
CA GLU A 6 4.64 -25.39 16.32
C GLU A 6 5.42 -24.35 15.50
N GLY A 7 5.17 -24.30 14.18
CA GLY A 7 5.81 -23.36 13.25
C GLY A 7 5.65 -21.89 13.65
N LEU A 8 4.55 -21.53 14.32
CA LEU A 8 4.32 -20.17 14.79
C LEU A 8 5.37 -19.74 15.82
N ASP A 9 5.65 -20.59 16.81
CA ASP A 9 6.61 -20.26 17.86
C ASP A 9 8.03 -20.11 17.27
N HIS A 10 8.42 -21.00 16.35
CA HIS A 10 9.68 -20.90 15.61
C HIS A 10 9.77 -19.59 14.81
N ALA A 11 8.70 -19.16 14.15
CA ALA A 11 8.70 -17.93 13.36
C ALA A 11 8.79 -16.67 14.24
N ILE A 12 8.15 -16.66 15.41
CA ILE A 12 8.25 -15.53 16.35
C ILE A 12 9.63 -15.50 17.03
N ASP A 13 10.24 -16.66 17.30
CA ASP A 13 11.60 -16.75 17.84
C ASP A 13 12.70 -16.53 16.78
N HIS A 14 12.31 -16.39 15.50
CA HIS A 14 13.26 -16.18 14.42
C HIS A 14 13.93 -14.81 14.56
N GLY A 15 15.25 -14.79 14.69
CA GLY A 15 16.02 -13.56 14.87
C GLY A 15 15.84 -12.59 13.70
N PHE A 16 15.63 -11.31 13.99
CA PHE A 16 15.48 -10.27 12.95
C PHE A 16 16.68 -10.25 11.99
N TYR A 17 17.90 -10.28 12.51
CA TYR A 17 19.11 -10.30 11.67
C TYR A 17 19.21 -11.57 10.84
N ASP A 18 18.79 -12.72 11.37
CA ASP A 18 18.74 -13.96 10.61
C ASP A 18 17.74 -13.85 9.45
N ALA A 19 16.54 -13.30 9.69
CA ALA A 19 15.57 -13.03 8.63
C ALA A 19 16.18 -12.14 7.54
N VAL A 20 16.86 -11.05 7.92
CA VAL A 20 17.51 -10.13 6.96
C VAL A 20 18.57 -10.83 6.12
N PHE A 21 19.48 -11.60 6.73
CA PHE A 21 20.57 -12.26 6.01
C PHE A 21 20.13 -13.50 5.22
N GLN A 22 19.10 -14.21 5.67
CA GLN A 22 18.60 -15.42 5.01
C GLN A 22 17.59 -15.12 3.90
N ARG A 23 16.94 -13.96 3.93
CA ARG A 23 15.91 -13.58 2.97
C ARG A 23 16.46 -13.63 1.54
N ARG A 24 15.77 -14.40 0.69
CA ARG A 24 16.04 -14.53 -0.75
C ARG A 24 14.72 -14.60 -1.51
N SER A 25 14.75 -14.14 -2.75
CA SER A 25 13.62 -14.31 -3.66
C SER A 25 13.57 -15.76 -4.12
N ARG A 26 12.62 -16.52 -3.57
CA ARG A 26 12.39 -17.92 -3.94
C ARG A 26 11.10 -17.99 -4.74
N ARG A 27 11.19 -18.43 -5.99
CA ARG A 27 10.17 -18.17 -7.02
C ARG A 27 9.45 -19.42 -7.52
N PHE A 28 10.02 -20.60 -7.28
CA PHE A 28 9.48 -21.88 -7.69
C PHE A 28 8.78 -22.53 -6.48
N GLY A 29 7.47 -22.71 -6.59
CA GLY A 29 6.62 -23.33 -5.57
C GLY A 29 5.98 -24.62 -6.03
N LEU A 30 5.24 -25.25 -5.12
CA LEU A 30 4.44 -26.44 -5.42
C LEU A 30 3.48 -26.17 -6.59
N GLY A 31 3.32 -27.18 -7.46
CA GLY A 31 2.47 -27.12 -8.65
C GLY A 31 3.02 -26.29 -9.81
N MET A 32 4.19 -25.66 -9.69
CA MET A 32 4.77 -24.84 -10.76
C MET A 32 5.48 -25.66 -11.84
N GLU A 33 5.64 -25.05 -13.02
CA GLU A 33 6.34 -25.62 -14.16
C GLU A 33 7.21 -24.57 -14.86
N ILE A 34 8.49 -24.89 -15.07
CA ILE A 34 9.36 -24.25 -16.05
C ILE A 34 9.43 -25.20 -17.25
N GLU A 35 8.83 -24.80 -18.36
CA GLU A 35 8.58 -25.68 -19.51
C GLU A 35 9.84 -26.12 -20.26
N LYS A 36 10.93 -25.33 -20.23
CA LYS A 36 12.13 -25.58 -21.05
C LYS A 36 13.39 -24.93 -20.48
N GLY A 37 14.54 -25.36 -21.02
CA GLY A 37 15.85 -24.83 -20.70
C GLY A 37 16.57 -25.59 -19.57
N PRO A 38 17.74 -25.11 -19.12
CA PRO A 38 18.55 -25.83 -18.14
C PRO A 38 17.89 -26.02 -16.77
N LEU A 39 16.89 -25.20 -16.44
CA LEU A 39 16.08 -25.28 -15.23
C LEU A 39 14.70 -25.89 -15.47
N GLN A 40 14.49 -26.60 -16.59
CA GLN A 40 13.21 -27.24 -16.92
C GLN A 40 12.79 -28.17 -15.78
N TYR A 41 11.62 -27.93 -15.21
CA TYR A 41 11.14 -28.71 -14.09
C TYR A 41 9.63 -28.57 -13.97
N LYS A 42 8.98 -29.67 -13.61
CA LYS A 42 7.56 -29.70 -13.28
C LYS A 42 7.45 -30.26 -11.87
N SER A 43 6.83 -29.50 -10.98
CA SER A 43 6.51 -29.95 -9.62
C SER A 43 5.78 -31.29 -9.70
N LYS A 44 6.19 -32.23 -8.85
CA LYS A 44 5.48 -33.51 -8.65
C LYS A 44 4.37 -33.39 -7.61
N HIS A 45 4.34 -32.26 -6.91
CA HIS A 45 3.44 -31.97 -5.82
C HIS A 45 2.30 -31.08 -6.30
N ASP A 46 1.12 -31.30 -5.75
CA ASP A 46 -0.04 -30.45 -5.97
C ASP A 46 0.18 -29.06 -5.33
N PRO A 47 -0.38 -27.99 -5.91
CA PRO A 47 -0.34 -26.67 -5.29
C PRO A 47 -1.10 -26.67 -3.96
N VAL A 48 -0.51 -26.08 -2.93
CA VAL A 48 -1.12 -25.92 -1.60
C VAL A 48 -1.26 -24.43 -1.29
N PRO A 49 -2.49 -23.90 -1.07
CA PRO A 49 -2.69 -22.50 -0.69
C PRO A 49 -2.18 -22.23 0.73
N LEU A 50 -1.87 -20.97 1.02
CA LEU A 50 -1.55 -20.54 2.38
C LEU A 50 -2.76 -20.74 3.30
N SER A 51 -2.50 -21.05 4.57
CA SER A 51 -3.51 -21.03 5.62
C SER A 51 -3.92 -19.59 5.97
N GLU A 52 -5.10 -19.43 6.60
CA GLU A 52 -5.55 -18.12 7.08
C GLU A 52 -4.56 -17.48 8.05
N LEU A 53 -3.91 -18.28 8.91
CA LEU A 53 -2.91 -17.80 9.85
C LEU A 53 -1.70 -17.19 9.15
N GLU A 54 -1.19 -17.86 8.11
CA GLU A 54 -0.07 -17.33 7.33
C GLU A 54 -0.44 -16.05 6.57
N GLU A 55 -1.62 -16.03 5.94
CA GLU A 55 -2.11 -14.82 5.26
C GLU A 55 -2.29 -13.66 6.24
N ALA A 56 -2.88 -13.91 7.41
CA ALA A 56 -3.10 -12.89 8.43
C ALA A 56 -1.77 -12.31 8.94
N ILE A 57 -0.77 -13.15 9.22
CA ILE A 57 0.56 -12.70 9.67
C ILE A 57 1.25 -11.89 8.56
N LEU A 58 1.21 -12.33 7.30
CA LEU A 58 1.80 -11.60 6.18
C LEU A 58 1.13 -10.24 5.97
N VAL A 59 -0.20 -10.20 5.98
CA VAL A 59 -0.97 -8.95 5.85
C VAL A 59 -0.65 -8.01 7.01
N TRP A 60 -0.68 -8.49 8.25
CA TRP A 60 -0.52 -7.61 9.41
C TRP A 60 0.91 -7.09 9.56
N THR A 61 1.92 -7.91 9.25
CA THR A 61 3.31 -7.44 9.19
C THR A 61 3.55 -6.43 8.06
N GLY A 62 2.78 -6.52 6.98
CA GLY A 62 2.83 -5.59 5.86
C GLY A 62 2.21 -4.22 6.13
N LEU A 63 0.97 -4.14 6.65
CA LEU A 63 0.29 -2.85 6.88
C LEU A 63 -0.58 -2.76 8.14
N GLY A 64 -0.53 -3.75 9.02
CA GLY A 64 -1.38 -3.84 10.20
C GLY A 64 -1.19 -2.66 11.16
N ILE A 65 -2.28 -2.31 11.84
CA ILE A 65 -2.25 -1.35 12.96
C ILE A 65 -1.71 -2.06 14.20
N LYS A 66 -0.85 -1.35 14.94
CA LYS A 66 -0.20 -1.88 16.14
C LYS A 66 -0.57 -1.13 17.41
N ASN A 67 -0.63 0.21 17.38
CA ASN A 67 -0.95 1.06 18.53
C ASN A 67 -1.17 2.52 18.09
N ILE A 68 -1.31 3.45 19.05
CA ILE A 68 -1.33 4.90 18.80
C ILE A 68 0.11 5.39 18.55
N ASN A 69 0.30 6.28 17.57
CA ASN A 69 1.61 6.89 17.27
C ASN A 69 2.02 7.90 18.36
N LEU A 70 3.30 8.31 18.40
CA LEU A 70 3.78 9.24 19.45
C LEU A 70 3.46 10.71 19.16
N SER A 71 3.34 11.08 17.88
CA SER A 71 3.09 12.44 17.42
C SER A 71 4.00 13.50 18.03
N ASP A 72 5.30 13.25 18.07
CA ASP A 72 6.32 14.10 18.72
C ASP A 72 6.69 15.36 17.90
N PHE A 73 5.68 16.02 17.32
CA PHE A 73 5.80 17.29 16.62
C PHE A 73 5.53 18.49 17.54
N PRO A 74 6.26 19.62 17.38
CA PRO A 74 5.83 20.89 17.93
C PRO A 74 4.44 21.27 17.36
N PRO A 75 3.39 21.41 18.19
CA PRO A 75 2.01 21.55 17.69
C PRO A 75 1.82 22.74 16.73
N HIS A 76 2.41 23.87 17.04
CA HIS A 76 2.34 25.11 16.26
C HIS A 76 3.17 25.11 14.96
N VAL A 77 4.05 24.12 14.76
CA VAL A 77 4.99 24.09 13.60
C VAL A 77 4.66 23.01 12.58
N GLY A 78 4.06 21.90 13.01
CA GLY A 78 4.05 20.70 12.17
C GLY A 78 2.93 19.70 12.40
N LEU A 79 2.26 19.72 13.55
CA LEU A 79 1.44 18.58 13.96
C LEU A 79 0.22 18.35 13.05
N ASP A 80 -0.35 19.40 12.48
CA ASP A 80 -1.41 19.28 11.47
C ASP A 80 -0.93 18.63 10.16
N LEU A 81 0.35 18.31 9.94
CA LEU A 81 0.71 17.39 8.86
C LEU A 81 0.13 15.99 9.08
N GLU A 82 -0.06 15.59 10.34
CA GLU A 82 -0.64 14.30 10.71
C GLU A 82 -2.14 14.24 10.41
N MET A 83 -2.57 13.16 9.77
CA MET A 83 -3.98 12.93 9.46
C MET A 83 -4.71 12.11 10.54
N GLN A 84 -3.99 11.23 11.21
CA GLN A 84 -4.53 10.28 12.18
C GLN A 84 -3.50 9.95 13.26
N PHE A 85 -3.99 9.52 14.42
CA PHE A 85 -3.18 9.16 15.57
C PHE A 85 -3.06 7.64 15.71
N THR A 86 -2.61 7.00 14.63
CA THR A 86 -2.54 5.55 14.53
C THR A 86 -1.14 5.18 14.05
N SER A 87 -0.56 4.11 14.60
CA SER A 87 0.71 3.57 14.17
C SER A 87 0.51 2.23 13.43
N LYS A 88 1.17 2.12 12.27
CA LYS A 88 1.23 0.90 11.47
C LYS A 88 2.57 0.18 11.61
N THR A 89 2.64 -1.05 11.12
CA THR A 89 3.89 -1.83 11.03
C THR A 89 4.92 -1.26 10.03
N ILE A 90 4.53 -0.24 9.26
CA ILE A 90 5.37 0.52 8.34
C ILE A 90 5.34 2.02 8.67
N PRO A 91 6.40 2.78 8.34
CA PRO A 91 6.36 4.24 8.41
C PRO A 91 5.44 4.81 7.33
N ALA A 92 4.77 5.93 7.62
CA ALA A 92 3.89 6.65 6.71
C ALA A 92 4.11 8.16 6.83
N LEU A 93 4.15 8.87 5.71
CA LEU A 93 4.33 10.32 5.70
C LEU A 93 3.05 11.01 6.19
N GLY A 94 3.13 11.80 7.26
CA GLY A 94 1.98 12.53 7.82
C GLY A 94 0.84 11.63 8.29
N ASP A 95 1.11 10.36 8.58
CA ASP A 95 0.12 9.35 8.96
C ASP A 95 -1.18 9.38 8.13
N VAL A 96 -1.05 9.67 6.82
CA VAL A 96 -2.20 9.77 5.89
C VAL A 96 -2.91 8.42 5.77
N HIS A 97 -2.14 7.33 5.77
CA HIS A 97 -2.62 5.95 5.87
C HIS A 97 -3.60 5.56 4.75
N ARG A 98 -3.46 6.18 3.57
CA ARG A 98 -4.29 5.94 2.37
C ARG A 98 -3.70 4.91 1.41
N THR A 99 -3.07 3.88 1.96
CA THR A 99 -2.69 2.67 1.22
C THR A 99 -3.54 1.51 1.72
N GLU A 100 -4.33 0.93 0.83
CA GLU A 100 -5.13 -0.28 1.10
C GLU A 100 -4.52 -1.50 0.43
N LEU A 101 -4.66 -2.67 1.05
CA LEU A 101 -4.10 -3.89 0.50
C LEU A 101 -5.17 -4.71 -0.21
N PHE A 102 -4.98 -4.94 -1.50
CA PHE A 102 -5.74 -5.96 -2.23
C PHE A 102 -4.93 -7.23 -2.26
N TYR A 103 -5.58 -8.39 -2.17
CA TYR A 103 -4.88 -9.65 -2.36
C TYR A 103 -5.78 -10.72 -2.98
N THR A 104 -5.17 -11.68 -3.67
CA THR A 104 -5.91 -12.79 -4.27
C THR A 104 -5.20 -14.12 -4.06
N ASN A 105 -6.00 -15.15 -3.84
CA ASN A 105 -5.58 -16.54 -3.71
C ASN A 105 -6.54 -17.44 -4.53
N ASP A 106 -6.56 -18.75 -4.27
CA ASP A 106 -7.44 -19.68 -5.00
C ASP A 106 -8.93 -19.46 -4.70
N GLU A 107 -9.28 -18.98 -3.51
CA GLU A 107 -10.66 -18.83 -3.05
C GLU A 107 -11.30 -17.52 -3.52
N GLY A 108 -10.52 -16.47 -3.71
CA GLY A 108 -11.09 -15.15 -3.93
C GLY A 108 -10.11 -14.03 -4.22
N LEU A 109 -10.72 -12.89 -4.52
CA LEU A 109 -10.10 -11.57 -4.48
C LEU A 109 -10.66 -10.82 -3.26
N TYR A 110 -9.76 -10.21 -2.49
CA TYR A 110 -10.06 -9.57 -1.23
C TYR A 110 -9.43 -8.18 -1.15
N MET A 111 -10.01 -7.33 -0.32
CA MET A 111 -9.45 -6.06 0.13
C MET A 111 -9.32 -6.09 1.65
N ILE A 112 -8.20 -5.60 2.18
CA ILE A 112 -8.01 -5.31 3.60
C ILE A 112 -8.19 -3.80 3.74
N LYS A 113 -9.30 -3.40 4.36
CA LYS A 113 -9.66 -1.99 4.58
C LYS A 113 -9.12 -1.50 5.92
N MET A 114 -8.10 -0.67 5.86
CA MET A 114 -7.33 -0.17 7.00
C MET A 114 -7.57 1.31 7.28
N HIS A 115 -7.99 2.11 6.30
CA HIS A 115 -8.14 3.56 6.50
C HIS A 115 -9.15 3.92 7.59
N ASP A 116 -10.19 3.10 7.74
CA ASP A 116 -11.25 3.28 8.75
C ASP A 116 -10.88 2.69 10.12
N ARG A 117 -9.73 2.01 10.20
CA ARG A 117 -9.30 1.29 11.40
C ARG A 117 -8.47 2.20 12.30
N ARG A 118 -8.66 2.07 13.61
CA ARG A 118 -8.07 2.94 14.61
C ARG A 118 -7.45 2.12 15.73
N ALA A 119 -6.40 2.67 16.33
CA ALA A 119 -5.88 2.15 17.57
C ALA A 119 -6.64 2.74 18.77
N GLU A 120 -7.08 1.89 19.70
CA GLU A 120 -7.79 2.32 20.91
C GLU A 120 -6.85 2.49 22.12
N ASP A 121 -5.63 1.97 22.00
CA ASP A 121 -4.68 1.84 23.09
C ASP A 121 -3.27 2.22 22.66
N PHE A 122 -2.56 2.86 23.60
CA PHE A 122 -1.23 3.40 23.37
C PHE A 122 -0.16 2.29 23.27
N GLU A 123 -0.30 1.20 24.02
CA GLU A 123 0.59 0.03 23.90
C GLU A 123 0.08 -0.95 22.84
N GLY A 124 -1.24 -1.11 22.72
CA GLY A 124 -1.89 -1.88 21.64
C GLY A 124 -1.43 -3.33 21.59
N LEU A 125 -0.90 -3.76 20.45
CA LEU A 125 -0.36 -5.12 20.25
C LEU A 125 0.95 -5.37 21.01
N GLU A 126 1.68 -4.32 21.40
CA GLU A 126 2.99 -4.46 22.03
C GLU A 126 2.90 -5.13 23.40
N LYS A 127 1.94 -4.72 24.23
CA LYS A 127 1.72 -5.27 25.58
C LYS A 127 1.21 -6.70 25.62
N MET A 128 0.73 -7.22 24.48
CA MET A 128 0.11 -8.55 24.43
C MET A 128 1.17 -9.64 24.48
N THR A 129 0.83 -10.77 25.12
CA THR A 129 1.65 -11.99 25.01
C THR A 129 1.65 -12.50 23.57
N ARG A 130 2.56 -13.44 23.26
CA ARG A 130 2.78 -13.94 21.89
C ARG A 130 1.49 -14.44 21.23
N HIS A 131 0.77 -15.37 21.87
CA HIS A 131 -0.46 -15.94 21.31
C HIS A 131 -1.63 -14.97 21.34
N GLN A 132 -1.80 -14.18 22.42
CA GLN A 132 -2.84 -13.12 22.45
C GLN A 132 -2.68 -12.11 21.32
N ARG A 133 -1.44 -11.76 20.97
CA ARG A 133 -1.15 -10.88 19.84
C ARG A 133 -1.60 -11.51 18.53
N VAL A 134 -1.38 -12.81 18.35
CA VAL A 134 -1.79 -13.55 17.15
C VAL A 134 -3.31 -13.68 17.07
N ASP A 135 -3.98 -13.98 18.19
CA ASP A 135 -5.45 -13.98 18.28
C ASP A 135 -6.01 -12.63 17.81
N ARG A 136 -5.44 -11.53 18.33
CA ARG A 136 -5.87 -10.18 17.97
C ARG A 136 -5.56 -9.84 16.51
N ILE A 137 -4.44 -10.29 15.97
CA ILE A 137 -4.11 -10.12 14.55
C ILE A 137 -5.15 -10.84 13.67
N LEU A 138 -5.51 -12.07 13.99
CA LEU A 138 -6.52 -12.83 13.25
C LEU A 138 -7.89 -12.16 13.29
N GLU A 139 -8.30 -11.67 14.47
CA GLU A 139 -9.54 -10.92 14.63
C GLU A 139 -9.53 -9.65 13.76
N LEU A 140 -8.51 -8.81 13.89
CA LEU A 140 -8.38 -7.58 13.13
C LEU A 140 -8.29 -7.82 11.61
N PHE A 141 -7.60 -8.90 11.21
CA PHE A 141 -7.53 -9.34 9.81
C PHE A 141 -8.91 -9.70 9.28
N ARG A 142 -9.68 -10.54 10.00
CA ARG A 142 -11.03 -10.95 9.61
C ARG A 142 -11.99 -9.77 9.55
N GLU A 143 -11.96 -8.89 10.55
CA GLU A 143 -12.79 -7.68 10.55
C GLU A 143 -12.49 -6.77 9.35
N SER A 144 -11.22 -6.61 8.99
CA SER A 144 -10.78 -5.70 7.93
C SER A 144 -10.91 -6.30 6.53
N LYS A 145 -11.12 -7.62 6.42
CA LYS A 145 -11.17 -8.36 5.16
C LYS A 145 -12.55 -8.27 4.51
N ILE A 146 -12.57 -7.71 3.30
CA ILE A 146 -13.75 -7.63 2.42
C ILE A 146 -13.52 -8.54 1.22
N LYS A 147 -14.41 -9.51 1.01
CA LYS A 147 -14.38 -10.34 -0.20
C LYS A 147 -15.00 -9.58 -1.37
N LEU A 148 -14.26 -9.44 -2.48
CA LEU A 148 -14.66 -8.70 -3.66
C LEU A 148 -15.23 -9.61 -4.77
N SER A 149 -14.69 -10.82 -4.90
CA SER A 149 -15.19 -11.83 -5.82
C SER A 149 -14.73 -13.24 -5.43
N ASP A 150 -15.45 -14.25 -5.91
CA ASP A 150 -15.02 -15.64 -5.84
C ASP A 150 -13.91 -15.95 -6.84
N GLY A 151 -13.01 -16.83 -6.43
CA GLY A 151 -11.87 -17.26 -7.21
C GLY A 151 -10.78 -16.21 -7.40
N ARG A 152 -9.66 -16.66 -7.95
CA ARG A 152 -8.50 -15.84 -8.25
C ARG A 152 -8.85 -14.66 -9.15
N ALA A 153 -8.26 -13.49 -8.85
CA ALA A 153 -8.46 -12.29 -9.64
C ALA A 153 -8.04 -12.51 -11.11
N ASP A 154 -8.86 -11.98 -12.02
CA ASP A 154 -8.61 -11.97 -13.46
C ASP A 154 -7.53 -10.93 -13.78
N LEU A 155 -6.28 -11.34 -13.57
CA LEU A 155 -5.07 -10.55 -13.81
C LEU A 155 -4.42 -10.88 -15.17
N PRO A 156 -3.61 -9.97 -15.72
CA PRO A 156 -2.92 -10.19 -16.98
C PRO A 156 -2.00 -11.41 -17.00
N SER A 157 -2.10 -12.19 -18.09
CA SER A 157 -1.30 -13.40 -18.31
C SER A 157 -0.41 -13.31 -19.55
N LYS A 158 -0.22 -12.11 -20.12
CA LYS A 158 0.68 -11.83 -21.25
C LYS A 158 1.08 -10.35 -21.31
N PRO A 159 2.18 -10.00 -22.02
CA PRO A 159 2.48 -8.62 -22.36
C PRO A 159 1.35 -7.95 -23.17
N PRO A 160 1.14 -6.63 -23.04
CA PRO A 160 1.91 -5.70 -22.20
C PRO A 160 1.45 -5.65 -20.73
N GLY A 161 0.43 -6.43 -20.32
CA GLY A 161 -0.14 -6.36 -18.98
C GLY A 161 0.76 -6.90 -17.87
N ILE A 162 1.65 -7.86 -18.19
CA ILE A 162 2.68 -8.39 -17.28
C ILE A 162 4.00 -8.64 -18.04
N ALA A 163 5.13 -8.38 -17.38
CA ALA A 163 6.46 -8.67 -17.90
C ALA A 163 6.67 -10.18 -18.10
N ALA A 164 7.19 -10.56 -19.28
CA ALA A 164 7.23 -11.95 -19.74
C ALA A 164 7.95 -12.94 -18.79
N HIS A 165 8.93 -12.46 -18.02
CA HIS A 165 9.70 -13.30 -17.09
C HIS A 165 8.90 -13.79 -15.86
N ASN A 166 7.69 -13.25 -15.64
CA ASN A 166 6.80 -13.61 -14.53
C ASN A 166 5.64 -14.54 -14.95
N LEU A 167 5.47 -14.82 -16.25
CA LEU A 167 4.30 -15.54 -16.78
C LEU A 167 4.15 -16.96 -16.24
N TRP A 168 5.28 -17.61 -15.95
CA TRP A 168 5.33 -19.01 -15.56
C TRP A 168 4.96 -19.23 -14.08
N ASN A 169 5.11 -18.23 -13.21
CA ASN A 169 4.94 -18.41 -11.77
C ASN A 169 4.04 -17.40 -11.05
N VAL A 170 3.72 -16.26 -11.64
CA VAL A 170 2.87 -15.27 -10.96
C VAL A 170 1.40 -15.64 -11.04
N ASN A 171 0.68 -15.46 -9.93
CA ASN A 171 -0.77 -15.68 -9.82
C ASN A 171 -1.20 -17.09 -10.29
N LYS A 172 -0.46 -18.11 -9.86
CA LYS A 172 -0.73 -19.54 -10.14
C LYS A 172 -1.49 -20.20 -8.99
N PRO A 173 -2.13 -21.37 -9.20
CA PRO A 173 -2.73 -22.14 -8.11
C PRO A 173 -1.79 -22.30 -6.91
N GLY A 174 -2.32 -22.24 -5.69
CA GLY A 174 -1.56 -22.33 -4.43
C GLY A 174 -0.80 -21.05 -4.04
N THR A 175 -0.81 -20.01 -4.88
CA THR A 175 -0.11 -18.74 -4.59
C THR A 175 -1.08 -17.68 -4.06
N THR A 176 -0.57 -16.81 -3.17
CA THR A 176 -1.25 -15.58 -2.74
C THR A 176 -0.48 -14.36 -3.26
N VAL A 177 -1.17 -13.44 -3.93
CA VAL A 177 -0.58 -12.20 -4.47
C VAL A 177 -1.15 -10.99 -3.74
N PHE A 178 -0.26 -10.19 -3.15
CA PHE A 178 -0.54 -8.98 -2.37
C PHE A 178 -0.22 -7.73 -3.20
N MET A 179 -1.14 -6.77 -3.25
CA MET A 179 -1.19 -5.65 -4.19
C MET A 179 -1.61 -4.36 -3.46
N PRO A 180 -0.67 -3.64 -2.82
CA PRO A 180 -0.98 -2.36 -2.17
C PRO A 180 -1.34 -1.26 -3.17
N VAL A 181 -2.48 -0.61 -2.98
CA VAL A 181 -2.95 0.52 -3.79
C VAL A 181 -3.01 1.77 -2.92
N THR A 182 -2.32 2.82 -3.34
CA THR A 182 -2.22 4.10 -2.62
C THR A 182 -3.06 5.17 -3.30
N ASP A 183 -3.90 5.87 -2.54
CA ASP A 183 -4.60 7.08 -3.03
C ASP A 183 -3.67 8.30 -2.94
N LEU A 184 -3.02 8.63 -4.05
CA LEU A 184 -2.13 9.79 -4.15
C LEU A 184 -2.87 11.12 -4.13
N SER A 185 -4.17 11.16 -4.44
CA SER A 185 -4.91 12.42 -4.46
C SER A 185 -5.02 13.02 -3.05
N ALA A 186 -5.43 12.22 -2.06
CA ALA A 186 -5.49 12.61 -0.66
C ALA A 186 -4.13 13.02 -0.11
N CYS A 187 -3.11 12.21 -0.42
CA CYS A 187 -1.73 12.43 -0.04
C CYS A 187 -1.16 13.76 -0.55
N ILE A 188 -1.45 14.12 -1.81
CA ILE A 188 -0.99 15.37 -2.42
C ILE A 188 -1.78 16.57 -1.90
N ILE A 189 -3.11 16.44 -1.70
CA ILE A 189 -3.90 17.51 -1.07
C ILE A 189 -3.36 17.83 0.33
N ASN A 190 -3.01 16.81 1.13
CA ASN A 190 -2.40 17.03 2.46
C ASN A 190 -1.11 17.86 2.36
N LEU A 191 -0.25 17.55 1.39
CA LEU A 191 0.99 18.29 1.20
C LEU A 191 0.73 19.71 0.70
N TYR A 192 -0.25 19.95 -0.17
CA TYR A 192 -0.62 21.32 -0.52
C TYR A 192 -1.02 22.13 0.71
N PHE A 193 -1.82 21.57 1.63
CA PHE A 193 -2.10 22.23 2.91
C PHE A 193 -0.82 22.53 3.69
N PHE A 194 0.09 21.56 3.82
CA PHE A 194 1.38 21.75 4.50
C PHE A 194 2.22 22.89 3.88
N TYR A 195 2.32 22.94 2.55
CA TYR A 195 3.06 23.98 1.84
C TYR A 195 2.37 25.35 1.86
N MET A 196 1.06 25.37 2.13
CA MET A 196 0.27 26.56 2.38
C MET A 196 0.22 26.89 3.87
N ARG A 197 1.27 26.63 4.66
CA ARG A 197 1.38 27.18 6.01
C ARG A 197 2.10 28.54 6.05
N PRO A 198 1.94 29.34 7.12
CA PRO A 198 2.56 30.66 7.23
C PRO A 198 4.08 30.70 7.04
N ASP A 199 4.79 29.67 7.51
CA ASP A 199 6.24 29.52 7.40
C ASP A 199 6.69 29.00 6.02
N HIS A 200 5.79 28.36 5.27
CA HIS A 200 6.04 27.77 3.96
C HIS A 200 5.67 28.73 2.82
N ARG A 201 4.38 29.03 2.60
CA ARG A 201 3.85 29.91 1.53
C ARG A 201 4.50 29.70 0.15
N PHE A 202 4.65 28.44 -0.29
CA PHE A 202 5.31 28.14 -1.55
C PHE A 202 4.52 28.60 -2.77
N ASN A 203 5.23 29.12 -3.77
CA ASN A 203 4.69 29.51 -5.07
C ASN A 203 4.82 28.37 -6.08
N PHE A 204 3.75 27.58 -6.25
CA PHE A 204 3.72 26.56 -7.30
C PHE A 204 3.63 27.20 -8.69
N VAL A 205 4.30 26.62 -9.68
CA VAL A 205 4.24 27.09 -11.08
C VAL A 205 4.13 25.92 -12.04
N ASP A 206 3.35 26.10 -13.10
CA ASP A 206 3.22 25.14 -14.17
C ASP A 206 4.29 25.38 -15.25
N GLU A 207 5.38 24.62 -15.19
CA GLU A 207 6.49 24.68 -16.13
C GLU A 207 6.12 24.26 -17.55
N LEU A 208 5.05 23.49 -17.73
CA LEU A 208 4.56 23.07 -19.04
C LEU A 208 3.70 24.16 -19.69
N HIS A 209 3.24 25.14 -18.91
CA HIS A 209 2.46 26.28 -19.37
C HIS A 209 3.18 27.62 -19.11
N SER A 210 4.48 27.69 -19.44
CA SER A 210 5.29 28.91 -19.34
C SER A 210 5.41 29.48 -17.91
N LEU A 211 5.57 28.60 -16.92
CA LEU A 211 5.66 28.95 -15.50
C LEU A 211 4.43 29.70 -14.97
N ARG A 212 3.25 29.38 -15.53
CA ARG A 212 1.98 29.99 -15.11
C ARG A 212 1.67 29.62 -13.65
N PRO A 213 1.29 30.58 -12.80
CA PRO A 213 0.75 30.27 -11.48
C PRO A 213 -0.57 29.48 -11.61
N PRO A 214 -0.72 28.32 -10.93
CA PRO A 214 -1.88 27.45 -11.09
C PRO A 214 -3.10 28.00 -10.36
N GLY A 215 -3.79 28.97 -10.96
CA GLY A 215 -4.92 29.67 -10.32
C GLY A 215 -4.49 30.69 -9.25
N THR A 216 -3.19 30.84 -8.98
CA THR A 216 -2.68 31.55 -7.80
C THR A 216 -2.05 32.93 -8.06
N ALA A 217 -2.27 33.52 -9.24
CA ALA A 217 -1.65 34.80 -9.59
C ALA A 217 -2.00 35.94 -8.62
N HIS A 218 -3.27 36.05 -8.21
CA HIS A 218 -3.73 37.09 -7.29
C HIS A 218 -3.14 36.92 -5.88
N TRP A 219 -3.00 35.69 -5.38
CA TRP A 219 -2.33 35.40 -4.10
C TRP A 219 -0.86 35.83 -4.06
N LEU A 220 -0.18 35.82 -5.21
CA LEU A 220 1.18 36.37 -5.35
C LEU A 220 1.18 37.90 -5.37
N GLU A 221 0.16 38.52 -5.96
CA GLU A 221 0.02 39.99 -6.01
C GLU A 221 -0.27 40.57 -4.63
N GLU A 222 -1.14 39.91 -3.86
CA GLU A 222 -1.51 40.26 -2.49
C GLU A 222 -0.42 39.94 -1.46
N GLY A 223 0.62 39.18 -1.86
CA GLY A 223 1.74 38.82 -0.99
C GLY A 223 1.46 37.68 -0.02
N PHE A 224 0.37 36.94 -0.22
CA PHE A 224 0.08 35.73 0.54
C PHE A 224 1.11 34.63 0.24
N LEU A 225 1.45 34.43 -1.03
CA LEU A 225 2.48 33.49 -1.48
C LEU A 225 3.86 34.16 -1.62
N ASP A 226 4.92 33.44 -1.24
CA ASP A 226 6.29 33.91 -1.36
C ASP A 226 6.82 33.67 -2.78
N LYS A 227 6.96 34.76 -3.55
CA LYS A 227 7.48 34.73 -4.92
C LYS A 227 8.86 34.10 -5.05
N SER A 228 9.68 34.12 -3.99
CA SER A 228 11.03 33.56 -3.99
C SER A 228 11.05 32.03 -3.82
N LYS A 229 10.01 31.44 -3.21
CA LYS A 229 9.87 30.01 -2.94
C LYS A 229 9.14 29.29 -4.08
N ARG A 230 9.68 29.38 -5.29
CA ARG A 230 9.07 28.79 -6.48
C ARG A 230 9.27 27.27 -6.53
N MET A 231 8.21 26.50 -6.78
CA MET A 231 8.27 25.05 -6.99
C MET A 231 7.50 24.63 -8.26
N PRO A 232 8.16 24.04 -9.27
CA PRO A 232 7.49 23.51 -10.45
C PRO A 232 6.51 22.36 -10.10
N LEU A 233 5.39 22.22 -10.83
CA LEU A 233 4.37 21.22 -10.54
C LEU A 233 4.85 19.78 -10.77
N VAL A 234 5.66 19.53 -11.82
CA VAL A 234 6.21 18.18 -12.04
C VAL A 234 7.17 17.82 -10.92
N GLU A 235 8.02 18.76 -10.50
CA GLU A 235 8.94 18.56 -9.37
C GLU A 235 8.17 18.30 -8.06
N ALA A 236 7.17 19.13 -7.77
CA ALA A 236 6.31 18.98 -6.60
C ALA A 236 5.67 17.59 -6.57
N GLU A 237 4.97 17.21 -7.64
CA GLU A 237 4.23 15.97 -7.69
C GLU A 237 5.15 14.75 -7.63
N LEU A 238 6.27 14.75 -8.35
CA LEU A 238 7.27 13.67 -8.25
C LEU A 238 7.80 13.52 -6.82
N ARG A 239 8.13 14.63 -6.15
CA ARG A 239 8.60 14.61 -4.77
C ARG A 239 7.54 14.07 -3.82
N PHE A 240 6.30 14.53 -3.97
CA PHE A 240 5.18 14.17 -3.12
C PHE A 240 4.81 12.70 -3.30
N ALA A 241 4.60 12.27 -4.54
CA ALA A 241 4.25 10.89 -4.87
C ALA A 241 5.30 9.90 -4.38
N ASN A 242 6.61 10.18 -4.58
CA ASN A 242 7.67 9.29 -4.12
C ASN A 242 7.66 9.08 -2.60
N GLY A 243 7.30 10.09 -1.81
CA GLY A 243 7.18 9.98 -0.36
C GLY A 243 6.13 8.95 0.06
N TYR A 244 4.98 8.93 -0.60
CA TYR A 244 3.88 8.02 -0.27
C TYR A 244 4.01 6.65 -0.94
N ILE A 245 4.56 6.57 -2.16
CA ILE A 245 4.82 5.29 -2.84
C ILE A 245 5.83 4.44 -2.06
N ALA A 246 6.71 5.06 -1.29
CA ALA A 246 7.66 4.35 -0.43
C ALA A 246 6.96 3.42 0.58
N GLU A 247 5.73 3.73 1.02
CA GLU A 247 4.93 2.85 1.89
C GLU A 247 4.80 1.45 1.27
N GLN A 248 4.48 1.35 -0.02
CA GLN A 248 4.33 0.06 -0.72
C GLN A 248 5.62 -0.77 -0.68
N ALA A 249 6.78 -0.11 -0.76
CA ALA A 249 8.08 -0.77 -0.68
C ALA A 249 8.37 -1.26 0.75
N PHE A 250 8.03 -0.49 1.78
CA PHE A 250 8.15 -0.92 3.18
C PHE A 250 7.21 -2.07 3.50
N MET A 251 5.95 -2.03 3.04
CA MET A 251 5.00 -3.14 3.16
C MET A 251 5.59 -4.41 2.55
N GLY A 252 6.08 -4.28 1.31
CA GLY A 252 6.69 -5.38 0.59
C GLY A 252 7.92 -5.95 1.29
N GLN A 253 8.78 -5.09 1.83
CA GLN A 253 9.96 -5.48 2.58
C GLN A 253 9.61 -6.26 3.85
N ASN A 254 8.66 -5.77 4.65
CA ASN A 254 8.22 -6.49 5.84
C ASN A 254 7.64 -7.85 5.47
N MET A 255 6.76 -7.92 4.46
CA MET A 255 6.19 -9.18 4.00
C MET A 255 7.26 -10.18 3.56
N VAL A 256 8.28 -9.79 2.79
CA VAL A 256 9.33 -10.73 2.35
C VAL A 256 10.26 -11.19 3.47
N LEU A 257 10.44 -10.37 4.51
CA LEU A 257 11.14 -10.80 5.73
C LEU A 257 10.27 -11.81 6.50
N THR A 258 8.97 -11.56 6.60
CA THR A 258 8.01 -12.49 7.20
C THR A 258 7.95 -13.82 6.43
N LEU A 259 7.96 -13.80 5.09
CA LEU A 259 8.05 -15.05 4.31
C LEU A 259 9.27 -15.89 4.71
N GLN A 260 10.41 -15.24 4.94
CA GLN A 260 11.63 -15.93 5.37
C GLN A 260 11.49 -16.55 6.77
N THR A 261 10.81 -15.89 7.71
CA THR A 261 10.61 -16.43 9.08
C THR A 261 9.58 -17.56 9.09
N LEU A 262 8.54 -17.47 8.25
CA LEU A 262 7.52 -18.51 8.10
C LEU A 262 8.05 -19.74 7.35
N GLY A 263 9.15 -19.63 6.61
CA GLY A 263 9.66 -20.71 5.75
C GLY A 263 8.94 -20.80 4.40
N LEU A 264 8.34 -19.69 3.95
CA LEU A 264 7.61 -19.58 2.70
C LEU A 264 8.49 -19.10 1.54
N GLY A 265 8.13 -19.51 0.33
CA GLY A 265 8.62 -18.96 -0.92
C GLY A 265 7.91 -17.65 -1.27
N GLY A 266 8.58 -16.80 -2.03
CA GLY A 266 8.02 -15.55 -2.52
C GLY A 266 9.04 -14.47 -2.83
N TRP A 267 8.55 -13.34 -3.34
CA TRP A 267 9.37 -12.17 -3.62
C TRP A 267 8.52 -10.90 -3.77
N LEU A 268 9.16 -9.75 -3.51
CA LEU A 268 8.69 -8.42 -3.87
C LEU A 268 9.06 -8.13 -5.33
N PHE A 269 8.12 -7.64 -6.12
CA PHE A 269 8.38 -7.27 -7.50
C PHE A 269 7.52 -6.11 -8.00
N SER A 270 7.98 -5.55 -9.10
CA SER A 270 7.14 -4.84 -10.06
C SER A 270 7.17 -5.61 -11.37
N GLY A 271 6.14 -5.49 -12.19
CA GLY A 271 6.10 -6.23 -13.46
C GLY A 271 4.74 -6.30 -14.12
N PHE A 272 3.68 -6.00 -13.39
CA PHE A 272 2.39 -5.71 -14.00
C PHE A 272 2.27 -4.24 -14.39
N ALA A 273 1.47 -3.98 -15.42
CA ALA A 273 0.99 -2.64 -15.75
C ALA A 273 -0.28 -2.33 -14.95
N SER A 274 -0.27 -1.25 -14.17
CA SER A 274 -1.38 -0.80 -13.31
C SER A 274 -2.71 -0.70 -14.06
N MET A 275 -2.68 -0.14 -15.28
CA MET A 275 -3.82 -0.04 -16.20
C MET A 275 -4.59 -1.36 -16.32
N PHE A 276 -3.89 -2.49 -16.44
CA PHE A 276 -4.55 -3.79 -16.59
C PHE A 276 -4.91 -4.41 -15.25
N MET A 277 -4.03 -4.32 -14.25
CA MET A 277 -4.31 -4.88 -12.91
C MET A 277 -5.51 -4.23 -12.27
N LEU A 278 -5.67 -2.92 -12.40
CA LEU A 278 -6.77 -2.19 -11.78
C LEU A 278 -8.07 -2.34 -12.58
N GLY A 279 -8.03 -2.88 -13.81
CA GLY A 279 -9.23 -3.17 -14.62
C GLY A 279 -9.57 -2.12 -15.69
N GLY A 280 -8.61 -1.31 -16.13
CA GLY A 280 -8.80 -0.23 -17.10
C GLY A 280 -8.89 -0.67 -18.56
N THR A 281 -8.95 -1.98 -18.82
CA THR A 281 -9.01 -2.54 -20.18
C THR A 281 -10.13 -3.58 -20.28
N PRO A 282 -10.72 -3.81 -21.46
CA PRO A 282 -11.75 -4.83 -21.62
C PRO A 282 -11.23 -6.26 -21.52
N PHE A 283 -9.92 -6.46 -21.44
CA PHE A 283 -9.28 -7.79 -21.49
C PHE A 283 -9.25 -8.50 -20.15
N HIS A 284 -9.25 -7.74 -19.06
CA HIS A 284 -9.12 -8.26 -17.70
C HIS A 284 -9.97 -7.40 -16.77
N ARG A 285 -10.78 -8.06 -15.92
CA ARG A 285 -11.53 -7.36 -14.87
C ARG A 285 -10.62 -6.72 -13.82
N GLY A 286 -9.43 -7.28 -13.60
CA GLY A 286 -8.47 -6.76 -12.65
C GLY A 286 -9.04 -6.71 -11.22
N LEU A 287 -8.69 -5.65 -10.49
CA LEU A 287 -9.21 -5.34 -9.15
C LEU A 287 -10.55 -4.60 -9.19
N GLY A 288 -11.08 -4.31 -10.38
CA GLY A 288 -12.39 -3.70 -10.59
C GLY A 288 -12.46 -2.19 -10.26
N PHE A 289 -11.36 -1.46 -10.39
CA PHE A 289 -11.40 -0.01 -10.22
C PHE A 289 -12.18 0.65 -11.36
N ARG A 290 -12.84 1.75 -11.03
CA ARG A 290 -13.38 2.72 -11.98
C ARG A 290 -12.24 3.52 -12.59
N PHE A 291 -12.33 3.73 -13.90
CA PHE A 291 -11.40 4.57 -14.64
C PHE A 291 -12.07 5.85 -15.13
N ALA A 292 -11.33 6.96 -15.09
CA ALA A 292 -11.70 8.22 -15.73
C ALA A 292 -10.76 8.49 -16.90
N THR A 293 -11.31 9.00 -18.02
CA THR A 293 -10.50 9.44 -19.16
C THR A 293 -10.25 10.94 -19.04
N PRO A 294 -8.97 11.38 -18.97
CA PRO A 294 -8.66 12.79 -18.83
C PRO A 294 -9.15 13.64 -20.00
N LYS A 295 -9.75 14.79 -19.70
CA LYS A 295 -10.11 15.83 -20.68
C LYS A 295 -9.08 16.96 -20.64
N ILE A 296 -7.97 16.77 -21.35
CA ILE A 296 -6.85 17.71 -21.37
C ILE A 296 -7.22 18.99 -22.13
N GLN A 297 -6.81 20.15 -21.61
CA GLN A 297 -6.87 21.41 -22.33
C GLN A 297 -5.53 21.68 -23.03
N GLY A 298 -5.56 21.83 -24.35
CA GLY A 298 -4.35 22.05 -25.16
C GLY A 298 -3.60 20.76 -25.48
N ASP A 299 -2.30 20.89 -25.75
CA ASP A 299 -1.47 19.81 -26.32
C ASP A 299 -0.58 19.10 -25.27
N THR A 300 -0.68 19.48 -23.99
CA THR A 300 0.19 19.00 -22.93
C THR A 300 -0.58 18.22 -21.87
N GLY A 301 -0.25 16.94 -21.68
CA GLY A 301 -0.85 16.07 -20.66
C GLY A 301 -0.80 14.59 -21.06
N ASN A 302 -1.24 13.71 -20.16
CA ASN A 302 -1.33 12.27 -20.41
C ASN A 302 -2.79 11.87 -20.67
N PRO A 303 -3.18 11.51 -21.91
CA PRO A 303 -4.58 11.20 -22.26
C PRO A 303 -5.02 9.81 -21.81
N ASN A 304 -4.12 9.00 -21.25
CA ASN A 304 -4.46 7.63 -20.86
C ASN A 304 -5.46 7.64 -19.70
N PRO A 305 -6.46 6.74 -19.72
CA PRO A 305 -7.37 6.54 -18.60
C PRO A 305 -6.63 6.23 -17.29
N VAL A 306 -7.21 6.66 -16.17
CA VAL A 306 -6.62 6.49 -14.84
C VAL A 306 -7.61 5.87 -13.88
N ALA A 307 -7.14 4.98 -13.01
CA ALA A 307 -7.95 4.47 -11.92
C ALA A 307 -8.20 5.61 -10.91
N VAL A 308 -9.47 5.87 -10.64
CA VAL A 308 -9.92 6.93 -9.70
C VAL A 308 -10.51 6.36 -8.42
N GLY A 309 -10.84 5.06 -8.38
CA GLY A 309 -11.33 4.43 -7.17
C GLY A 309 -12.03 3.10 -7.41
N ARG A 310 -12.34 2.40 -6.34
CA ARG A 310 -13.24 1.26 -6.28
C ARG A 310 -14.53 1.77 -5.63
N ASP A 311 -15.62 1.77 -6.40
CA ASP A 311 -16.92 2.29 -5.96
C ASP A 311 -17.29 1.74 -4.57
N ASP A 312 -17.82 2.62 -3.72
CA ASP A 312 -18.22 2.38 -2.32
C ASP A 312 -17.13 1.88 -1.33
N LEU A 313 -15.91 1.61 -1.81
CA LEU A 313 -14.87 0.99 -1.00
C LEU A 313 -13.64 1.87 -0.81
N PHE A 314 -13.09 2.43 -1.89
CA PHE A 314 -11.83 3.16 -1.84
C PHE A 314 -11.73 4.17 -2.99
N GLN A 315 -12.01 5.43 -2.70
CA GLN A 315 -12.20 6.48 -3.71
C GLN A 315 -11.11 7.54 -3.60
N ALA A 316 -10.66 8.06 -4.74
CA ALA A 316 -9.76 9.20 -4.78
C ALA A 316 -10.53 10.47 -4.48
N PHE A 317 -9.85 11.45 -3.90
CA PHE A 317 -10.29 12.82 -3.71
C PHE A 317 -10.17 13.59 -5.04
N CYS A 318 -10.93 13.14 -6.04
CA CYS A 318 -11.08 13.80 -7.33
C CYS A 318 -12.40 13.39 -8.00
N PRO A 319 -12.82 14.08 -9.07
CA PRO A 319 -13.90 13.60 -9.91
C PRO A 319 -13.63 12.18 -10.46
N PRO A 320 -14.69 11.36 -10.66
CA PRO A 320 -16.11 11.71 -10.58
C PRO A 320 -16.74 11.55 -9.19
N TYR A 321 -15.97 11.19 -8.16
CA TYR A 321 -16.51 10.99 -6.80
C TYR A 321 -16.86 12.31 -6.11
N TYR A 322 -16.19 13.38 -6.53
CA TYR A 322 -16.50 14.76 -6.18
C TYR A 322 -16.85 15.54 -7.46
N LYS A 323 -17.70 16.55 -7.36
CA LYS A 323 -18.13 17.38 -8.50
C LYS A 323 -16.95 18.10 -9.15
N ASP A 324 -16.07 18.64 -8.32
CA ASP A 324 -14.86 19.38 -8.69
C ASP A 324 -13.78 19.20 -7.61
N MET A 325 -12.57 19.72 -7.87
CA MET A 325 -11.49 19.62 -6.88
C MET A 325 -11.71 20.54 -5.68
N GLY A 326 -12.55 21.56 -5.81
CA GLY A 326 -12.96 22.40 -4.69
C GLY A 326 -13.70 21.60 -3.61
N GLU A 327 -14.68 20.80 -4.04
CA GLU A 327 -15.42 19.87 -3.17
C GLU A 327 -14.50 18.77 -2.62
N ALA A 328 -13.59 18.23 -3.43
CA ALA A 328 -12.64 17.20 -2.98
C ALA A 328 -11.70 17.73 -1.87
N VAL A 329 -11.18 18.96 -2.01
CA VAL A 329 -10.31 19.57 -1.00
C VAL A 329 -11.06 19.80 0.32
N GLU A 330 -12.32 20.25 0.26
CA GLU A 330 -13.16 20.41 1.46
C GLU A 330 -13.43 19.07 2.13
N ALA A 331 -13.85 18.06 1.36
CA ALA A 331 -14.12 16.74 1.89
C ALA A 331 -12.88 16.13 2.55
N PHE A 332 -11.69 16.35 1.98
CA PHE A 332 -10.43 15.90 2.57
C PHE A 332 -10.14 16.61 3.89
N ASN A 333 -10.30 17.94 3.92
CA ASN A 333 -10.09 18.75 5.10
C ASN A 333 -11.08 18.37 6.22
N ASP A 334 -12.36 18.20 5.90
CA ASP A 334 -13.39 17.77 6.84
C ASP A 334 -13.11 16.38 7.40
N MET A 335 -12.71 15.43 6.54
CA MET A 335 -12.31 14.09 6.96
C MET A 335 -11.15 14.12 7.95
N LYS A 336 -10.12 14.95 7.71
CA LYS A 336 -8.98 15.12 8.61
C LYS A 336 -9.43 15.57 10.00
N TRP A 337 -10.17 16.68 10.07
CA TRP A 337 -10.54 17.26 11.37
C TRP A 337 -11.57 16.41 12.11
N THR A 338 -12.47 15.73 11.38
CA THR A 338 -13.37 14.73 11.97
C THR A 338 -12.61 13.54 12.55
N ASN A 339 -11.54 13.10 11.87
CA ASN A 339 -10.65 12.07 12.41
C ASN A 339 -10.02 12.55 13.71
N TRP A 340 -9.40 13.72 13.73
CA TRP A 340 -8.77 14.28 14.93
C TRP A 340 -9.73 14.36 16.13
N GLU A 341 -10.97 14.79 15.91
CA GLU A 341 -11.99 14.93 16.96
C GLU A 341 -12.43 13.58 17.56
N SER A 342 -12.26 12.49 16.80
CA SER A 342 -12.75 11.16 17.19
C SER A 342 -11.65 10.17 17.54
N HIS A 343 -10.37 10.54 17.39
CA HIS A 343 -9.24 9.69 17.78
C HIS A 343 -8.82 9.93 19.23
N LYS A 344 -8.30 8.86 19.85
CA LYS A 344 -7.59 8.98 21.12
C LYS A 344 -6.18 9.50 20.85
N LEU A 345 -5.80 10.58 21.51
CA LEU A 345 -4.52 11.25 21.32
C LEU A 345 -3.43 10.67 22.23
N PRO A 346 -2.14 10.75 21.83
CA PRO A 346 -1.03 10.18 22.59
C PRO A 346 -0.60 11.00 23.81
N TYR A 347 -1.25 12.13 24.07
CA TYR A 347 -0.80 13.10 25.05
C TYR A 347 -1.49 12.92 26.40
N LYS A 348 -0.76 13.22 27.48
CA LYS A 348 -1.35 13.34 28.83
C LYS A 348 -2.26 14.57 28.96
N ASP A 349 -1.94 15.63 28.22
CA ASP A 349 -2.77 16.83 28.09
C ASP A 349 -3.08 17.09 26.60
N PRO A 350 -4.05 16.36 26.01
CA PRO A 350 -4.42 16.56 24.62
C PRO A 350 -5.02 17.94 24.37
N THR A 351 -5.76 18.50 25.33
CA THR A 351 -6.41 19.80 25.19
C THR A 351 -5.37 20.91 25.03
N GLY A 352 -4.33 20.94 25.86
CA GLY A 352 -3.25 21.91 25.77
C GLY A 352 -2.47 21.78 24.45
N VAL A 353 -2.23 20.55 23.99
CA VAL A 353 -1.55 20.31 22.69
C VAL A 353 -2.41 20.81 21.52
N LEU A 354 -3.70 20.46 21.49
CA LEU A 354 -4.60 20.86 20.41
C LEU A 354 -4.86 22.37 20.38
N ALA A 355 -4.78 23.07 21.52
CA ALA A 355 -4.94 24.52 21.58
C ALA A 355 -3.84 25.27 20.81
N GLU A 356 -2.68 24.64 20.62
CA GLU A 356 -1.52 25.18 19.90
C GLU A 356 -1.49 24.72 18.42
N VAL A 357 -2.46 23.92 17.97
CA VAL A 357 -2.57 23.51 16.56
C VAL A 357 -3.42 24.52 15.81
N GLU A 358 -2.79 25.24 14.89
CA GLU A 358 -3.50 26.14 13.99
C GLU A 358 -4.23 25.35 12.91
N ARG A 359 -5.56 25.51 12.84
CA ARG A 359 -6.35 24.98 11.72
C ARG A 359 -6.12 25.85 10.48
N PRO A 360 -6.14 25.27 9.26
CA PRO A 360 -6.08 26.01 8.02
C PRO A 360 -7.11 27.13 7.99
N SER A 361 -6.64 28.34 7.72
CA SER A 361 -7.46 29.50 7.46
C SER A 361 -8.28 29.34 6.16
N ARG A 362 -9.28 30.20 5.98
CA ARG A 362 -10.08 30.22 4.75
C ARG A 362 -9.25 30.46 3.50
N ASP A 363 -8.24 31.33 3.59
CA ASP A 363 -7.36 31.67 2.47
C ASP A 363 -6.46 30.48 2.13
N GLU A 364 -5.93 29.76 3.13
CA GLU A 364 -5.14 28.54 2.89
C GLU A 364 -5.95 27.46 2.20
N ILE A 365 -7.18 27.21 2.67
CA ILE A 365 -8.11 26.28 2.01
C ILE A 365 -8.37 26.73 0.57
N GLN A 366 -8.63 28.02 0.35
CA GLN A 366 -8.94 28.54 -0.98
C GLN A 366 -7.76 28.43 -1.95
N VAL A 367 -6.53 28.72 -1.52
CA VAL A 367 -5.34 28.54 -2.37
C VAL A 367 -5.17 27.07 -2.77
N VAL A 368 -5.37 26.13 -1.84
CA VAL A 368 -5.28 24.69 -2.16
C VAL A 368 -6.35 24.31 -3.20
N LYS A 369 -7.58 24.82 -3.07
CA LYS A 369 -8.62 24.63 -4.10
C LYS A 369 -8.23 25.20 -5.44
N ASP A 370 -7.66 26.40 -5.48
CA ASP A 370 -7.26 27.06 -6.73
C ASP A 370 -6.21 26.24 -7.48
N ILE A 371 -5.19 25.74 -6.75
CA ILE A 371 -4.16 24.85 -7.31
C ILE A 371 -4.78 23.56 -7.84
N CYS A 372 -5.59 22.88 -7.02
CA CYS A 372 -6.17 21.59 -7.38
C CYS A 372 -7.16 21.70 -8.56
N ASN A 373 -8.02 22.72 -8.58
CA ASN A 373 -8.92 22.98 -9.71
C ASN A 373 -8.14 23.32 -10.97
N TYR A 374 -7.11 24.19 -10.90
CA TYR A 374 -6.25 24.46 -12.05
C TYR A 374 -5.64 23.18 -12.62
N VAL A 375 -5.11 22.31 -11.76
CA VAL A 375 -4.52 21.04 -12.18
C VAL A 375 -5.55 20.18 -12.90
N TYR A 376 -6.71 19.97 -12.30
CA TYR A 376 -7.74 19.13 -12.89
C TYR A 376 -8.30 19.73 -14.19
N ASP A 377 -8.55 21.03 -14.24
CA ASP A 377 -9.07 21.71 -15.42
C ASP A 377 -8.07 21.70 -16.59
N THR A 378 -6.77 21.84 -16.29
CA THR A 378 -5.71 21.86 -17.31
C THR A 378 -5.40 20.46 -17.82
N TYR A 379 -5.19 19.50 -16.91
CA TYR A 379 -4.69 18.16 -17.25
C TYR A 379 -5.81 17.12 -17.38
N GLY A 380 -7.04 17.46 -17.02
CA GLY A 380 -8.21 16.58 -17.07
C GLY A 380 -8.23 15.48 -16.00
N ARG A 381 -7.28 15.50 -15.05
CA ARG A 381 -7.08 14.51 -13.98
C ARG A 381 -6.37 15.15 -12.79
N PHE A 382 -6.51 14.53 -11.62
CA PHE A 382 -5.75 14.89 -10.44
C PHE A 382 -5.30 13.64 -9.69
N PRO A 383 -4.00 13.46 -9.39
CA PRO A 383 -2.88 14.32 -9.77
C PRO A 383 -2.62 14.39 -11.28
N ALA A 384 -1.80 15.34 -11.72
CA ALA A 384 -1.55 15.61 -13.13
C ALA A 384 -0.69 14.52 -13.79
N PHE A 385 0.35 14.07 -13.09
CA PHE A 385 1.46 13.28 -13.67
C PHE A 385 1.56 11.85 -13.10
N SER A 386 0.84 11.57 -12.02
CA SER A 386 0.79 10.30 -11.29
C SER A 386 -0.64 9.82 -11.19
N ASP A 387 -0.87 8.51 -11.23
CA ASP A 387 -2.22 7.93 -11.14
C ASP A 387 -2.82 8.20 -9.76
N PRO A 388 -4.11 8.60 -9.66
CA PRO A 388 -4.76 8.85 -8.37
C PRO A 388 -4.73 7.60 -7.49
N MET A 389 -5.10 6.45 -8.07
CA MET A 389 -4.95 5.13 -7.45
C MET A 389 -3.69 4.47 -7.97
N PHE A 390 -2.61 4.59 -7.19
CA PHE A 390 -1.28 4.16 -7.59
C PHE A 390 -0.96 2.75 -7.10
N LEU A 391 -0.55 1.88 -8.02
CA LEU A 391 -0.12 0.50 -7.75
C LEU A 391 1.17 0.21 -8.50
N ARG A 392 2.26 -0.08 -7.79
CA ARG A 392 3.57 -0.35 -8.40
C ARG A 392 4.22 -1.65 -7.95
N PHE A 393 4.13 -1.94 -6.66
CA PHE A 393 4.78 -3.08 -6.04
C PHE A 393 3.77 -4.15 -5.66
N MET A 394 4.19 -5.41 -5.73
CA MET A 394 3.43 -6.57 -5.31
C MET A 394 4.34 -7.55 -4.59
N VAL A 395 3.76 -8.35 -3.70
CA VAL A 395 4.43 -9.52 -3.11
C VAL A 395 3.65 -10.77 -3.49
N GLN A 396 4.35 -11.82 -3.91
CA GLN A 396 3.74 -13.15 -4.00
C GLN A 396 4.30 -14.05 -2.91
N ALA A 397 3.43 -14.85 -2.30
CA ALA A 397 3.75 -15.90 -1.35
C ALA A 397 3.31 -17.27 -1.87
N HIS A 398 4.03 -18.33 -1.53
CA HIS A 398 3.70 -19.72 -1.85
C HIS A 398 4.51 -20.71 -0.99
N HIS A 399 4.01 -21.94 -0.89
CA HIS A 399 4.79 -23.07 -0.39
C HIS A 399 5.87 -23.48 -1.39
N LEU A 400 7.09 -23.67 -0.90
CA LEU A 400 8.28 -23.94 -1.73
C LEU A 400 8.29 -25.39 -2.23
N ASP A 401 8.71 -25.62 -3.47
CA ASP A 401 9.03 -26.97 -3.96
C ASP A 401 10.52 -27.27 -3.69
N LEU A 402 10.83 -28.01 -2.62
CA LEU A 402 12.22 -28.27 -2.21
C LEU A 402 12.98 -29.12 -3.24
N ASP A 403 12.31 -30.06 -3.90
CA ASP A 403 12.92 -30.95 -4.90
C ASP A 403 13.50 -30.16 -6.08
N PHE A 404 12.84 -29.04 -6.47
CA PHE A 404 13.38 -28.13 -7.47
C PHE A 404 14.71 -27.52 -7.01
N TYR A 405 14.78 -27.04 -5.77
CA TYR A 405 16.00 -26.41 -5.26
C TYR A 405 17.12 -27.42 -5.06
N ASP A 406 16.81 -28.61 -4.54
CA ASP A 406 17.82 -29.67 -4.36
C ASP A 406 18.37 -30.18 -5.69
N LYS A 407 17.56 -30.16 -6.75
CA LYS A 407 18.00 -30.56 -8.09
C LYS A 407 18.93 -29.53 -8.74
N TYR A 408 18.67 -28.23 -8.56
CA TYR A 408 19.31 -27.18 -9.37
C TYR A 408 20.22 -26.22 -8.63
N TYR A 409 20.18 -26.18 -7.30
CA TYR A 409 20.94 -25.23 -6.49
C TYR A 409 21.88 -25.96 -5.51
N PRO A 410 23.02 -25.34 -5.14
CA PRO A 410 23.88 -25.89 -4.11
C PRO A 410 23.22 -25.83 -2.71
N PRO A 411 23.78 -26.57 -1.73
CA PRO A 411 23.33 -26.49 -0.34
C PRO A 411 23.22 -25.04 0.17
N GLY A 412 22.15 -24.76 0.92
CA GLY A 412 21.83 -23.41 1.42
C GLY A 412 20.93 -22.59 0.49
N ALA A 413 20.26 -23.19 -0.49
CA ALA A 413 19.25 -22.54 -1.33
C ALA A 413 18.01 -22.09 -0.52
N TYR A 414 17.62 -22.91 0.45
CA TYR A 414 16.56 -22.64 1.44
C TYR A 414 17.09 -22.91 2.86
N THR A 415 16.32 -22.55 3.88
CA THR A 415 16.70 -22.68 5.30
C THR A 415 15.92 -23.78 6.00
N GLU A 416 16.30 -24.12 7.23
CA GLU A 416 15.54 -25.07 8.06
C GLU A 416 14.08 -24.68 8.26
N ALA A 417 13.76 -23.38 8.26
CA ALA A 417 12.37 -22.92 8.31
C ALA A 417 11.56 -23.41 7.10
N HIS A 418 12.16 -23.41 5.90
CA HIS A 418 11.51 -23.92 4.68
C HIS A 418 11.46 -25.45 4.69
N LYS A 419 12.57 -26.09 5.07
CA LYS A 419 12.68 -27.56 5.12
C LYS A 419 11.61 -28.18 6.00
N ASN A 420 11.37 -27.60 7.16
CA ASN A 420 10.46 -28.11 8.17
C ASN A 420 9.09 -27.43 8.13
N HIS A 421 8.78 -26.65 7.09
CA HIS A 421 7.57 -25.84 7.04
C HIS A 421 6.31 -26.70 7.18
N PHE A 422 6.14 -27.71 6.32
CA PHE A 422 4.93 -28.56 6.32
C PHE A 422 4.75 -29.30 7.64
N ALA A 423 5.79 -29.97 8.14
CA ALA A 423 5.74 -30.65 9.43
C ALA A 423 5.33 -29.73 10.60
N ARG A 424 5.74 -28.45 10.55
CA ARG A 424 5.51 -27.49 11.65
C ARG A 424 4.23 -26.68 11.54
N TRP A 425 3.81 -26.32 10.32
CA TRP A 425 2.67 -25.44 10.05
C TRP A 425 1.41 -26.21 9.64
N HIS A 426 1.56 -27.34 8.96
CA HIS A 426 0.47 -28.10 8.36
C HIS A 426 0.54 -29.59 8.75
N PRO A 427 0.52 -29.94 10.05
CA PRO A 427 0.65 -31.33 10.49
C PRO A 427 -0.47 -32.25 10.00
N ASP A 428 -1.60 -31.67 9.56
CA ASP A 428 -2.75 -32.38 9.00
C ASP A 428 -2.62 -32.67 7.49
N ILE A 429 -1.61 -32.10 6.83
CA ILE A 429 -1.29 -32.33 5.42
C ILE A 429 -0.08 -33.28 5.36
N PRO A 430 -0.12 -34.37 4.56
CA PRO A 430 1.06 -35.20 4.34
C PRO A 430 2.23 -34.35 3.86
N ASP A 431 3.33 -34.34 4.61
CA ASP A 431 4.52 -33.56 4.26
C ASP A 431 5.07 -34.06 2.91
N PRO A 432 5.06 -33.21 1.85
CA PRO A 432 5.51 -33.61 0.52
C PRO A 432 6.99 -34.03 0.47
N PHE A 433 7.76 -33.70 1.51
CA PHE A 433 9.20 -33.91 1.59
C PHE A 433 9.60 -34.88 2.72
N ALA A 434 8.63 -35.53 3.38
CA ALA A 434 8.93 -36.54 4.39
C ALA A 434 9.67 -37.74 3.78
N GLY A 435 10.91 -37.96 4.21
CA GLY A 435 11.75 -39.10 3.81
C GLY A 435 12.83 -38.80 2.75
N GLY A 436 13.05 -37.52 2.42
CA GLY A 436 14.13 -37.03 1.54
C GLY A 436 15.40 -36.58 2.26
#